data_AF-A0A7D8YKL3-F1
#
_entry.id   AF-A0A7D8YKL3-F1
#
_cell.length_a   1.000
_cell.length_b   1.000
_cell.length_c   1.000
_cell.angle_alpha   90.00
_cell.angle_beta   90.00
_cell.angle_gamma   90.00
#
_symmetry.space_group_name_H-M   'P 1'
#
loop_
_entity.id
_entity.type
_entity.pdbx_description
1 polymer ?
#
loop_
_entity_poly.entity_id
_entity_poly.type
_entity_poly.pdbx_seq_one_letter_code
_entity_poly.pdbx_strand_id
1 'polypeptide(L)'
;MMRVVSMAAAVAMVSGAAMAAPSTFGVGSDPELAGLLQNELFVAEGRTGNNAPSGDWELGITTNNPYTVRDQAQRSWTAGEFVAFSLTYDSSTGDVSYVFGDEVLSWNVVGNVGNIYLRARATEGEVMLRGLNLNGFDLSAVVGAGGDAGSLDILGISGAGSRFSLIGEAMIDPDGGRGSNPAFQIKVDTAPMPIIPTPTAAGLGLLGLGGLAARRRR
;
A
#
# COMPACT_ATOMS: atom_id res chain seq x y z
N MET A 1 -10.64 -45.81 -29.84
CA MET A 1 -9.30 -45.26 -30.11
C MET A 1 -9.31 -43.79 -29.75
N MET A 2 -8.71 -43.41 -28.62
CA MET A 2 -8.75 -42.05 -28.06
C MET A 2 -7.35 -41.44 -28.22
N ARG A 3 -7.22 -40.40 -29.05
CA ARG A 3 -5.95 -39.72 -29.32
C ARG A 3 -5.68 -38.71 -28.21
N VAL A 4 -4.64 -38.94 -27.43
CA VAL A 4 -4.08 -37.98 -26.47
C VAL A 4 -3.20 -37.01 -27.26
N VAL A 5 -3.61 -35.75 -27.35
CA VAL A 5 -2.79 -34.67 -27.91
C VAL A 5 -1.98 -34.08 -26.77
N SER A 6 -0.66 -34.32 -26.79
CA SER A 6 0.27 -33.70 -25.84
C SER A 6 0.55 -32.27 -26.28
N MET A 7 0.12 -31.28 -25.49
CA MET A 7 0.55 -29.88 -25.65
C MET A 7 1.89 -29.69 -24.93
N ALA A 8 2.95 -29.45 -25.70
CA ALA A 8 4.21 -28.96 -25.17
C ALA A 8 4.10 -27.44 -24.92
N ALA A 9 4.21 -27.02 -23.66
CA ALA A 9 4.31 -25.61 -23.31
C ALA A 9 5.74 -25.12 -23.53
N ALA A 10 5.91 -24.18 -24.47
CA ALA A 10 7.17 -23.46 -24.63
C ALA A 10 7.29 -22.41 -23.53
N VAL A 11 8.26 -22.59 -22.62
CA VAL A 11 8.61 -21.58 -21.61
C VAL A 11 9.48 -20.53 -22.31
N ALA A 12 8.88 -19.39 -22.64
CA ALA A 12 9.62 -18.21 -23.08
C ALA A 12 10.23 -17.54 -21.85
N MET A 13 11.56 -17.55 -21.74
CA MET A 13 12.27 -16.74 -20.74
C MET A 13 12.20 -15.27 -21.16
N VAL A 14 11.33 -14.51 -20.50
CA VAL A 14 11.33 -13.05 -20.60
C VAL A 14 12.50 -12.55 -19.76
N SER A 15 13.53 -12.02 -20.41
CA SER A 15 14.60 -11.26 -19.76
C SER A 15 14.02 -9.94 -19.25
N GLY A 16 13.48 -9.94 -18.03
CA GLY A 16 13.01 -8.73 -17.36
C GLY A 16 14.20 -7.87 -16.92
N ALA A 17 14.15 -6.56 -17.20
CA ALA A 17 15.01 -5.61 -16.52
C ALA A 17 14.83 -5.78 -15.01
N ALA A 18 15.92 -5.85 -14.25
CA ALA A 18 15.86 -5.97 -12.80
C ALA A 18 15.09 -4.76 -12.25
N MET A 19 13.90 -4.99 -11.71
CA MET A 19 13.16 -3.95 -11.00
C MET A 19 13.93 -3.58 -9.74
N ALA A 20 14.05 -2.29 -9.47
CA ALA A 20 14.56 -1.82 -8.19
C ALA A 20 13.66 -2.35 -7.07
N ALA A 21 14.26 -2.82 -5.98
CA ALA A 21 13.50 -3.25 -4.82
C ALA A 21 12.67 -2.07 -4.28
N PRO A 22 11.43 -2.31 -3.85
CA PRO A 22 10.62 -1.26 -3.25
C PRO A 22 11.23 -0.79 -1.93
N SER A 23 10.91 0.44 -1.54
CA SER A 23 11.30 0.98 -0.22
C SER A 23 10.08 1.50 0.52
N THR A 24 10.12 1.38 1.85
CA THR A 24 9.02 1.75 2.73
C THR A 24 9.40 2.90 3.65
N PHE A 25 8.45 3.76 3.98
CA PHE A 25 8.61 4.85 4.93
C PHE A 25 7.32 5.11 5.71
N GLY A 26 7.42 5.57 6.96
CA GLY A 26 6.25 5.92 7.76
C GLY A 26 5.72 7.31 7.41
N VAL A 27 4.40 7.49 7.51
CA VAL A 27 3.72 8.79 7.40
C VAL A 27 2.94 9.02 8.69
N GLY A 28 3.17 10.14 9.36
CA GLY A 28 2.72 10.33 10.74
C GLY A 28 1.27 10.79 10.89
N SER A 29 0.64 11.31 9.81
CA SER A 29 -0.71 11.88 9.91
C SER A 29 -1.44 12.01 8.58
N ASP A 30 -2.77 12.21 8.64
CA ASP A 30 -3.59 12.49 7.46
C ASP A 30 -3.20 13.80 6.74
N PRO A 31 -2.91 14.92 7.42
CA PRO A 31 -2.41 16.12 6.74
C PRO A 31 -1.07 15.92 6.04
N GLU A 32 -0.16 15.14 6.63
CA GLU A 32 1.11 14.79 6.00
C GLU A 32 0.88 13.94 4.75
N LEU A 33 0.04 12.90 4.85
CA LEU A 33 -0.37 12.08 3.71
C LEU A 33 -1.01 12.92 2.60
N ALA A 34 -1.91 13.85 2.94
CA ALA A 34 -2.54 14.74 1.97
C ALA A 34 -1.53 15.66 1.27
N GLY A 35 -0.46 16.07 1.94
CA GLY A 35 0.64 16.81 1.32
C GLY A 35 1.51 15.97 0.37
N LEU A 36 1.53 14.65 0.58
CA LEU A 36 2.26 13.69 -0.27
C LEU A 36 1.44 13.20 -1.47
N LEU A 37 0.12 13.09 -1.32
CA LEU A 37 -0.82 12.75 -2.40
C LEU A 37 -1.02 13.95 -3.33
N GLN A 38 -0.24 14.04 -4.40
CA GLN A 38 -0.39 15.16 -5.35
C GLN A 38 -1.48 14.88 -6.39
N ASN A 39 -1.65 13.62 -6.79
CA ASN A 39 -2.67 13.20 -7.74
C ASN A 39 -3.03 11.73 -7.51
N GLU A 40 -3.99 11.50 -6.63
CA GLU A 40 -4.49 10.17 -6.30
C GLU A 40 -5.17 9.54 -7.53
N LEU A 41 -4.57 8.49 -8.08
CA LEU A 41 -5.06 7.77 -9.25
C LEU A 41 -6.33 6.98 -8.90
N PHE A 42 -6.26 6.21 -7.83
CA PHE A 42 -7.37 5.45 -7.27
C PHE A 42 -7.08 5.03 -5.82
N VAL A 43 -8.13 4.59 -5.14
CA VAL A 43 -8.05 3.96 -3.82
C VAL A 43 -8.76 2.62 -3.88
N ALA A 44 -8.12 1.55 -3.44
CA ALA A 44 -8.82 0.34 -3.03
C ALA A 44 -9.01 0.40 -1.52
N GLU A 45 -10.22 0.17 -1.01
CA GLU A 45 -10.48 0.29 0.43
C GLU A 45 -11.38 -0.82 0.96
N GLY A 46 -11.21 -1.09 2.25
CA GLY A 46 -12.05 -1.97 3.05
C GLY A 46 -12.49 -1.23 4.31
N ARG A 47 -13.79 -1.30 4.62
CA ARG A 47 -14.38 -0.50 5.69
C ARG A 47 -15.57 -1.20 6.34
N THR A 48 -15.87 -0.87 7.59
CA THR A 48 -17.16 -1.23 8.18
C THR A 48 -18.26 -0.36 7.58
N GLY A 49 -19.13 -0.97 6.79
CA GLY A 49 -20.32 -0.32 6.27
C GLY A 49 -21.46 -0.30 7.30
N ASN A 50 -22.68 -0.09 6.82
CA ASN A 50 -23.90 -0.30 7.59
C ASN A 50 -24.67 -1.55 7.13
N ASN A 51 -24.08 -2.36 6.22
CA ASN A 51 -24.61 -3.61 5.67
C ASN A 51 -26.08 -3.49 5.20
N ALA A 52 -26.42 -2.40 4.51
CA ALA A 52 -27.77 -2.13 4.01
C ALA A 52 -27.81 -2.09 2.47
N PRO A 53 -28.93 -2.52 1.83
CA PRO A 53 -29.06 -2.55 0.36
C PRO A 53 -28.92 -1.20 -0.36
N SER A 54 -29.10 -0.10 0.38
CA SER A 54 -28.85 1.29 -0.03
C SER A 54 -27.87 1.97 0.93
N GLY A 55 -26.99 1.17 1.51
CA GLY A 55 -26.11 1.49 2.60
C GLY A 55 -24.68 1.77 2.17
N ASP A 56 -23.84 2.00 3.17
CA ASP A 56 -22.40 2.03 3.01
C ASP A 56 -21.90 0.64 2.62
N TRP A 57 -21.15 0.57 1.52
CA TRP A 57 -20.43 -0.62 1.07
C TRP A 57 -19.20 -0.91 1.94
N GLU A 58 -18.75 -2.16 1.95
CA GLU A 58 -17.61 -2.59 2.75
C GLU A 58 -16.31 -2.72 1.96
N LEU A 59 -16.38 -2.97 0.65
CA LEU A 59 -15.23 -2.99 -0.25
C LEU A 59 -15.47 -2.08 -1.46
N GLY A 60 -14.42 -1.43 -1.96
CA GLY A 60 -14.58 -0.53 -3.11
C GLY A 60 -13.29 -0.04 -3.73
N ILE A 61 -13.42 0.37 -5.00
CA ILE A 61 -12.44 1.14 -5.74
C ILE A 61 -13.00 2.55 -5.94
N THR A 62 -12.28 3.57 -5.50
CA THR A 62 -12.72 4.97 -5.54
C THR A 62 -11.67 5.91 -6.13
N THR A 63 -12.09 7.12 -6.47
CA THR A 63 -11.20 8.25 -6.78
C THR A 63 -11.45 9.38 -5.80
N ASN A 64 -10.44 10.16 -5.44
CA ASN A 64 -10.61 11.37 -4.65
C ASN A 64 -10.49 12.60 -5.55
N ASN A 65 -11.48 13.49 -5.51
CA ASN A 65 -11.62 14.71 -6.31
C ASN A 65 -12.12 14.56 -7.77
N PRO A 66 -13.45 14.46 -8.00
CA PRO A 66 -14.49 14.28 -6.99
C PRO A 66 -14.48 12.85 -6.43
N TYR A 67 -14.94 12.69 -5.19
CA TYR A 67 -15.14 11.36 -4.62
C TYR A 67 -16.15 10.58 -5.46
N THR A 68 -15.69 9.50 -6.09
CA THR A 68 -16.52 8.66 -6.97
C THR A 68 -16.23 7.21 -6.69
N VAL A 69 -17.29 6.44 -6.41
CA VAL A 69 -17.21 4.98 -6.35
C VAL A 69 -17.23 4.43 -7.76
N ARG A 70 -16.21 3.63 -8.10
CA ARG A 70 -16.04 3.04 -9.43
C ARG A 70 -16.53 1.61 -9.48
N ASP A 71 -16.25 0.88 -8.41
CA ASP A 71 -16.75 -0.47 -8.18
C ASP A 71 -16.87 -0.70 -6.67
N GLN A 72 -17.83 -1.53 -6.23
CA GLN A 72 -18.07 -1.80 -4.82
C GLN A 72 -18.70 -3.18 -4.60
N ALA A 73 -18.40 -3.77 -3.45
CA ALA A 73 -19.02 -5.00 -2.98
C ALA A 73 -19.42 -4.88 -1.50
N GLN A 74 -20.35 -5.75 -1.11
CA GLN A 74 -20.73 -5.91 0.29
C GLN A 74 -19.88 -7.01 0.92
N ARG A 75 -19.59 -6.90 2.20
CA ARG A 75 -18.88 -7.94 2.94
C ARG A 75 -19.38 -8.03 4.39
N SER A 76 -19.59 -9.26 4.86
CA SER A 76 -19.74 -9.50 6.30
C SER A 76 -18.37 -9.67 6.94
N TRP A 77 -18.06 -8.85 7.94
CA TRP A 77 -16.80 -8.94 8.68
C TRP A 77 -16.95 -9.95 9.83
N THR A 78 -16.10 -10.98 9.83
CA THR A 78 -15.89 -11.84 11.00
C THR A 78 -14.80 -11.23 11.86
N ALA A 79 -15.11 -10.90 13.11
CA ALA A 79 -14.16 -10.31 14.05
C ALA A 79 -12.87 -11.16 14.15
N GLY A 80 -11.70 -10.52 14.02
CA GLY A 80 -10.39 -11.17 14.09
C GLY A 80 -10.00 -12.04 12.89
N GLU A 81 -10.84 -12.16 11.87
CA GLU A 81 -10.53 -12.96 10.68
C GLU A 81 -9.59 -12.22 9.72
N PHE A 82 -8.47 -12.86 9.38
CA PHE A 82 -7.60 -12.40 8.31
C PHE A 82 -8.06 -12.96 6.97
N VAL A 83 -8.18 -12.07 5.99
CA VAL A 83 -8.63 -12.38 4.63
C VAL A 83 -7.55 -11.93 3.66
N ALA A 84 -7.19 -12.82 2.74
CA ALA A 84 -6.21 -12.50 1.71
C ALA A 84 -6.75 -11.46 0.73
N PHE A 85 -5.88 -10.54 0.31
CA PHE A 85 -6.16 -9.59 -0.76
C PHE A 85 -5.05 -9.56 -1.79
N SER A 86 -5.41 -9.13 -3.00
CA SER A 86 -4.48 -8.84 -4.10
C SER A 86 -4.95 -7.60 -4.84
N LEU A 87 -4.09 -6.60 -4.94
CA LEU A 87 -4.29 -5.41 -5.78
C LEU A 87 -3.27 -5.42 -6.91
N THR A 88 -3.74 -5.53 -8.14
CA THR A 88 -2.91 -5.44 -9.34
C THR A 88 -3.25 -4.21 -10.16
N TYR A 89 -2.23 -3.61 -10.75
CA TYR A 89 -2.38 -2.52 -11.68
C TYR A 89 -1.42 -2.64 -12.86
N ASP A 90 -1.89 -2.26 -14.05
CA ASP A 90 -1.08 -2.16 -15.26
C ASP A 90 -1.29 -0.80 -15.95
N SER A 91 -0.30 0.10 -15.91
CA SER A 91 -0.42 1.42 -16.52
C SER A 91 -0.55 1.40 -18.05
N SER A 92 -0.19 0.30 -18.71
CA SER A 92 -0.25 0.18 -20.18
C SER A 92 -1.65 -0.10 -20.69
N THR A 93 -2.45 -0.85 -19.93
CA THR A 93 -3.86 -1.13 -20.24
C THR A 93 -4.82 -0.28 -19.40
N GLY A 94 -4.36 0.21 -18.26
CA GLY A 94 -5.15 0.90 -17.25
C GLY A 94 -5.88 -0.04 -16.29
N ASP A 95 -5.65 -1.35 -16.36
CA ASP A 95 -6.45 -2.32 -15.62
C ASP A 95 -6.09 -2.33 -14.15
N VAL A 96 -7.08 -2.05 -13.30
CA VAL A 96 -7.05 -2.23 -11.85
C VAL A 96 -7.89 -3.45 -11.51
N SER A 97 -7.32 -4.38 -10.73
CA SER A 97 -8.08 -5.49 -10.14
C SER A 97 -7.76 -5.60 -8.66
N TYR A 98 -8.81 -5.56 -7.85
CA TYR A 98 -8.74 -5.72 -6.40
C TYR A 98 -9.55 -6.95 -6.00
N VAL A 99 -8.85 -7.99 -5.57
CA VAL A 99 -9.42 -9.24 -5.08
C VAL A 99 -9.34 -9.24 -3.56
N PHE A 100 -10.43 -9.54 -2.87
CA PHE A 100 -10.50 -9.62 -1.42
C PHE A 100 -11.32 -10.84 -0.97
N GLY A 101 -10.65 -11.92 -0.58
CA GLY A 101 -11.31 -13.22 -0.44
C GLY A 101 -11.93 -13.65 -1.77
N ASP A 102 -13.25 -13.88 -1.78
CA ASP A 102 -14.01 -14.26 -2.98
C ASP A 102 -14.53 -13.07 -3.79
N GLU A 103 -14.41 -11.84 -3.27
CA GLU A 103 -14.88 -10.64 -3.94
C GLU A 103 -13.83 -10.13 -4.94
N VAL A 104 -14.29 -9.75 -6.13
CA VAL A 104 -13.44 -9.20 -7.19
C VAL A 104 -14.02 -7.87 -7.65
N LEU A 105 -13.25 -6.80 -7.46
CA LEU A 105 -13.54 -5.46 -7.93
C LEU A 105 -12.59 -5.10 -9.06
N SER A 106 -13.08 -4.37 -10.05
CA SER A 106 -12.28 -3.98 -11.20
C SER A 106 -12.63 -2.60 -11.72
N TRP A 107 -11.63 -1.90 -12.21
CA TRP A 107 -11.81 -0.62 -12.87
C TRP A 107 -10.71 -0.40 -13.91
N ASN A 108 -10.94 0.52 -14.85
CA ASN A 108 -9.93 0.91 -15.83
C ASN A 108 -9.60 2.39 -15.65
N VAL A 109 -8.33 2.69 -15.36
CA VAL A 109 -7.79 4.04 -15.21
C VAL A 109 -6.34 4.06 -15.68
N VAL A 110 -6.00 5.00 -16.57
CA VAL A 110 -4.64 5.16 -17.09
C VAL A 110 -3.90 6.21 -16.29
N GLY A 111 -2.73 5.84 -15.77
CA GLY A 111 -1.82 6.74 -15.04
C GLY A 111 -0.52 6.04 -14.71
N ASN A 112 0.56 6.81 -14.56
CA ASN A 112 1.80 6.27 -14.03
C ASN A 112 1.68 6.14 -12.51
N VAL A 113 2.22 5.07 -11.95
CA VAL A 113 2.29 4.91 -10.49
C VAL A 113 3.56 5.57 -9.98
N GLY A 114 3.38 6.48 -9.02
CA GLY A 114 4.45 7.06 -8.23
C GLY A 114 4.66 6.26 -6.94
N ASN A 115 3.73 6.44 -6.00
CA ASN A 115 3.77 5.82 -4.68
C ASN A 115 2.45 5.11 -4.36
N ILE A 116 2.54 4.16 -3.45
CA ILE A 116 1.39 3.49 -2.84
C ILE A 116 1.41 3.83 -1.35
N TYR A 117 0.26 4.19 -0.78
CA TYR A 117 0.11 4.44 0.65
C TYR A 117 -0.92 3.47 1.22
N LEU A 118 -0.52 2.71 2.24
CA LEU A 118 -1.40 1.91 3.05
C LEU A 118 -1.77 2.72 4.28
N ARG A 119 -3.06 2.96 4.48
CA ARG A 119 -3.60 3.71 5.61
C ARG A 119 -4.57 2.83 6.37
N ALA A 120 -4.35 2.67 7.67
CA ALA A 120 -5.27 2.00 8.59
C ALA A 120 -5.77 3.02 9.62
N ARG A 121 -7.07 3.05 9.88
CA ARG A 121 -7.67 3.94 10.89
C ARG A 121 -8.77 3.23 11.66
N ALA A 122 -8.74 3.36 12.98
CA ALA A 122 -9.74 2.84 13.89
C ALA A 122 -9.95 3.81 15.06
N THR A 123 -11.20 4.22 15.30
CA THR A 123 -11.63 4.93 16.51
C THR A 123 -12.38 3.99 17.46
N GLU A 124 -12.95 2.92 16.90
CA GLU A 124 -13.56 1.79 17.58
C GLU A 124 -13.10 0.54 16.79
N GLY A 125 -12.97 -0.60 17.47
CA GLY A 125 -12.48 -1.83 16.85
C GLY A 125 -10.99 -1.82 16.48
N GLU A 126 -10.64 -2.65 15.52
CA GLU A 126 -9.28 -2.86 15.04
C GLU A 126 -9.24 -3.13 13.53
N VAL A 127 -8.17 -2.69 12.88
CA VAL A 127 -7.83 -3.03 11.51
C VAL A 127 -6.34 -3.32 11.42
N MET A 128 -5.98 -4.36 10.68
CA MET A 128 -4.59 -4.75 10.48
C MET A 128 -4.37 -5.25 9.06
N LEU A 129 -3.28 -4.82 8.44
CA LEU A 129 -2.72 -5.37 7.20
C LEU A 129 -1.36 -5.99 7.50
N ARG A 130 -1.11 -7.19 6.98
CA ARG A 130 0.15 -7.93 7.20
C ARG A 130 0.52 -8.81 6.01
N GLY A 131 1.70 -9.42 6.08
CA GLY A 131 2.19 -10.31 5.02
C GLY A 131 2.35 -9.58 3.68
N LEU A 132 2.67 -8.29 3.74
CA LEU A 132 2.66 -7.39 2.59
C LEU A 132 3.81 -7.73 1.64
N ASN A 133 3.47 -8.03 0.39
CA ASN A 133 4.43 -8.33 -0.66
C ASN A 133 4.11 -7.53 -1.92
N LEU A 134 5.09 -6.78 -2.42
CA LEU A 134 4.98 -5.97 -3.63
C LEU A 134 5.90 -6.55 -4.71
N ASN A 135 5.32 -7.02 -5.81
CA ASN A 135 6.06 -7.58 -6.96
C ASN A 135 7.02 -8.72 -6.59
N GLY A 136 6.66 -9.54 -5.59
CA GLY A 136 7.52 -10.62 -5.08
C GLY A 136 8.44 -10.19 -3.94
N PHE A 137 8.58 -8.90 -3.63
CA PHE A 137 9.38 -8.40 -2.52
C PHE A 137 8.55 -8.33 -1.23
N ASP A 138 8.97 -9.06 -0.20
CA ASP A 138 8.41 -8.94 1.14
C ASP A 138 8.78 -7.58 1.74
N LEU A 139 7.78 -6.82 2.18
CA LEU A 139 7.96 -5.51 2.77
C LEU A 139 8.27 -5.59 4.28
N SER A 140 8.11 -6.75 4.91
CA SER A 140 8.30 -6.99 6.35
C SER A 140 7.61 -5.94 7.24
N ALA A 141 6.46 -5.44 6.77
CA ALA A 141 5.69 -4.38 7.40
C ALA A 141 4.33 -4.89 7.86
N VAL A 142 3.85 -4.30 8.96
CA VAL A 142 2.48 -4.43 9.45
C VAL A 142 1.93 -3.02 9.52
N VAL A 143 0.71 -2.82 9.02
CA VAL A 143 0.01 -1.54 9.09
C VAL A 143 -1.26 -1.76 9.88
N GLY A 144 -1.44 -1.06 11.00
CA GLY A 144 -2.57 -1.37 11.88
C GLY A 144 -3.01 -0.23 12.76
N ALA A 145 -4.31 -0.19 13.04
CA ALA A 145 -4.93 0.77 13.93
C ALA A 145 -6.00 0.04 14.76
N GLY A 146 -5.99 0.23 16.07
CA GLY A 146 -7.06 -0.24 16.96
C GLY A 146 -7.15 0.52 18.27
N GLY A 147 -8.12 0.14 19.11
CA GLY A 147 -8.34 0.66 20.47
C GLY A 147 -9.28 1.86 20.55
N ASP A 148 -9.50 2.35 21.79
CA ASP A 148 -10.55 3.31 22.14
C ASP A 148 -10.27 4.77 21.72
N ALA A 149 -9.16 5.04 21.01
CA ALA A 149 -8.66 6.39 20.81
C ALA A 149 -8.09 6.62 19.40
N GLY A 150 -8.95 6.53 18.38
CA GLY A 150 -8.72 7.16 17.07
C GLY A 150 -7.35 6.94 16.45
N SER A 151 -6.83 5.71 16.52
CA SER A 151 -5.51 5.35 16.04
C SER A 151 -5.44 5.40 14.51
N LEU A 152 -4.25 5.71 14.02
CA LEU A 152 -3.92 5.89 12.62
C LEU A 152 -2.52 5.35 12.40
N ASP A 153 -2.36 4.55 11.37
CA ASP A 153 -1.06 4.08 10.89
C ASP A 153 -1.02 4.19 9.38
N ILE A 154 0.09 4.70 8.85
CA ILE A 154 0.26 4.95 7.42
C ILE A 154 1.67 4.54 6.99
N LEU A 155 1.73 3.63 6.02
CA LEU A 155 2.94 3.18 5.36
C LEU A 155 2.96 3.69 3.92
N GLY A 156 3.98 4.48 3.57
CA GLY A 156 4.32 4.80 2.20
C GLY A 156 5.23 3.73 1.59
N ILE A 157 5.00 3.39 0.32
CA ILE A 157 5.77 2.44 -0.47
C ILE A 157 6.12 3.10 -1.79
N SER A 158 7.41 3.13 -2.11
CA SER A 158 7.92 3.59 -3.41
C SER A 158 8.49 2.43 -4.22
N GLY A 159 8.61 2.63 -5.53
CA GLY A 159 9.21 1.63 -6.44
C GLY A 159 8.24 0.55 -6.93
N ALA A 160 6.92 0.79 -6.88
CA ALA A 160 5.93 -0.13 -7.42
C ALA A 160 6.08 -0.38 -8.93
N GLY A 161 6.55 0.65 -9.66
CA GLY A 161 6.70 0.59 -11.12
C GLY A 161 5.37 0.75 -11.87
N SER A 162 5.45 0.74 -13.20
CA SER A 162 4.31 0.94 -14.11
C SER A 162 3.29 -0.21 -14.06
N ARG A 163 3.72 -1.40 -13.65
CA ARG A 163 2.86 -2.54 -13.37
C ARG A 163 3.22 -3.06 -11.99
N PHE A 164 2.22 -3.28 -11.13
CA PHE A 164 2.46 -3.85 -9.82
C PHE A 164 1.43 -4.90 -9.41
N SER A 165 1.84 -5.75 -8.48
CA SER A 165 1.00 -6.65 -7.70
C SER A 165 1.35 -6.49 -6.22
N LEU A 166 0.40 -5.97 -5.45
CA LEU A 166 0.48 -5.88 -4.00
C LEU A 166 -0.46 -6.92 -3.38
N ILE A 167 0.11 -7.87 -2.65
CA ILE A 167 -0.65 -8.90 -1.96
C ILE A 167 -0.43 -8.80 -0.45
N GLY A 168 -1.39 -9.31 0.31
CA GLY A 168 -1.29 -9.40 1.75
C GLY A 168 -2.54 -10.00 2.37
N GLU A 169 -2.65 -9.88 3.68
CA GLU A 169 -3.86 -10.20 4.44
C GLU A 169 -4.35 -8.94 5.15
N ALA A 170 -5.67 -8.77 5.22
CA ALA A 170 -6.29 -7.73 6.01
C ALA A 170 -7.31 -8.34 6.99
N MET A 171 -7.43 -7.71 8.14
CA MET A 171 -8.40 -8.03 9.18
C MET A 171 -9.10 -6.74 9.60
N ILE A 172 -10.42 -6.83 9.80
CA ILE A 172 -11.24 -5.80 10.40
C ILE A 172 -12.00 -6.47 11.54
N ASP A 173 -11.80 -5.99 12.75
CA ASP A 173 -12.64 -6.28 13.90
C ASP A 173 -13.48 -5.04 14.22
N PRO A 174 -14.78 -5.02 13.89
CA PRO A 174 -15.58 -3.83 14.05
C PRO A 174 -15.73 -3.33 15.50
N ASP A 175 -15.71 -4.22 16.50
CA ASP A 175 -16.12 -3.96 17.90
C ASP A 175 -17.21 -2.87 18.06
N GLY A 176 -18.35 -3.04 17.37
CA GLY A 176 -19.47 -2.09 17.41
C GLY A 176 -19.37 -0.87 16.46
N GLY A 177 -18.20 -0.65 15.87
CA GLY A 177 -17.90 0.40 14.90
C GLY A 177 -18.72 0.31 13.61
N ARG A 178 -19.15 1.47 13.12
CA ARG A 178 -19.95 1.65 11.89
C ARG A 178 -19.51 2.91 11.15
N GLY A 179 -19.89 3.01 9.89
CA GLY A 179 -19.73 4.26 9.12
C GLY A 179 -18.28 4.52 8.71
N SER A 180 -17.59 3.49 8.25
CA SER A 180 -16.17 3.49 7.85
C SER A 180 -15.19 3.57 9.01
N ASN A 181 -15.53 2.91 10.11
CA ASN A 181 -14.71 2.86 11.30
C ASN A 181 -14.90 1.51 12.02
N PRO A 182 -13.89 0.62 12.02
CA PRO A 182 -12.56 0.77 11.44
C PRO A 182 -12.53 0.65 9.89
N ALA A 183 -11.45 1.13 9.27
CA ALA A 183 -11.23 1.06 7.83
C ALA A 183 -9.74 1.08 7.44
N PHE A 184 -9.43 0.51 6.28
CA PHE A 184 -8.15 0.67 5.61
C PHE A 184 -8.30 1.14 4.16
N GLN A 185 -7.27 1.80 3.66
CA GLN A 185 -7.18 2.30 2.29
C GLN A 185 -5.80 2.00 1.71
N ILE A 186 -5.79 1.57 0.45
CA ILE A 186 -4.61 1.43 -0.40
C ILE A 186 -4.71 2.52 -1.45
N LYS A 187 -4.01 3.63 -1.24
CA LYS A 187 -4.04 4.80 -2.11
C LYS A 187 -2.90 4.73 -3.11
N VAL A 188 -3.22 4.82 -4.39
CA VAL A 188 -2.22 4.83 -5.47
C VAL A 188 -2.14 6.23 -6.02
N ASP A 189 -0.95 6.82 -5.98
CA ASP A 189 -0.69 8.20 -6.41
C ASP A 189 0.14 8.21 -7.68
N THR A 190 -0.02 9.24 -8.51
CA THR A 190 0.75 9.39 -9.75
C THR A 190 1.97 10.29 -9.62
N ALA A 191 2.22 10.90 -8.45
CA ALA A 191 3.31 11.85 -8.32
C ALA A 191 4.66 11.12 -8.31
N PRO A 192 5.62 11.49 -9.19
CA PRO A 192 7.00 11.06 -9.01
C PRO A 192 7.50 11.56 -7.65
N MET A 193 8.32 10.75 -6.97
CA MET A 193 8.83 11.01 -5.62
C MET A 193 9.17 12.50 -5.38
N PRO A 194 8.74 13.12 -4.26
CA PRO A 194 9.48 14.26 -3.75
C PRO A 194 10.91 13.76 -3.50
N ILE A 195 11.90 14.49 -4.01
CA ILE A 195 13.30 14.18 -3.78
C ILE A 195 13.54 14.38 -2.27
N ILE A 196 13.43 13.32 -1.47
CA ILE A 196 13.87 13.36 -0.08
C ILE A 196 15.39 13.40 -0.16
N PRO A 197 16.06 14.51 0.22
CA PRO A 197 17.51 14.55 0.20
C PRO A 197 18.00 13.45 1.13
N THR A 198 18.69 12.48 0.56
CA THR A 198 19.43 11.48 1.33
C THR A 198 20.30 12.27 2.30
N PRO A 199 20.33 11.95 3.61
CA PRO A 199 21.24 12.63 4.52
C PRO A 199 22.66 12.44 3.96
N THR A 200 23.18 13.50 3.35
CA THR A 200 24.53 13.52 2.82
C THR A 200 25.44 13.11 3.96
N ALA A 201 26.31 12.13 3.73
CA ALA A 201 27.35 11.69 4.66
C ALA A 201 28.42 12.79 4.89
N ALA A 202 27.99 14.01 5.22
CA ALA A 202 28.82 15.12 5.66
C ALA A 202 29.09 14.94 7.16
N GLY A 203 29.89 13.92 7.51
CA GLY A 203 30.17 13.64 8.92
C GLY A 203 31.35 12.72 9.20
N LEU A 204 32.18 12.40 8.21
CA LEU A 204 33.40 11.60 8.42
C LEU A 204 34.58 12.26 7.71
N GLY A 205 35.12 13.31 8.33
CA GLY A 205 36.37 13.92 7.89
C GLY A 205 36.77 15.09 8.78
N LEU A 206 38.01 15.04 9.28
CA LEU A 206 38.77 16.11 9.99
C LEU A 206 38.64 16.18 11.53
N LEU A 207 39.08 15.12 12.21
CA LEU A 207 39.84 15.28 13.47
C LEU A 207 41.23 14.70 13.29
N GLY A 208 42.08 15.47 12.62
CA GLY A 208 43.50 15.18 12.48
C GLY A 208 44.28 16.48 12.39
N LEU A 209 45.29 16.59 13.25
CA LEU A 209 46.38 17.59 13.28
C LEU A 209 46.13 18.88 14.06
N GLY A 210 46.45 18.82 15.35
CA GLY A 210 46.78 20.01 16.14
C GLY A 210 47.35 19.64 17.50
N GLY A 211 48.68 19.60 17.65
CA GLY A 211 49.28 19.58 19.00
C GLY A 211 50.60 18.82 19.21
N LEU A 212 51.52 18.79 18.25
CA LEU A 212 52.94 18.49 18.54
C LEU A 212 53.76 19.76 18.31
N ALA A 213 53.90 20.58 19.36
CA ALA A 213 54.89 21.65 19.40
C ALA A 213 55.39 21.86 20.84
N ALA A 214 56.52 21.21 21.12
CA ALA A 214 57.63 21.63 21.98
C ALA A 214 57.33 22.38 23.29
N ARG A 215 57.66 21.75 24.43
CA ARG A 215 58.28 22.48 25.54
C ARG A 215 59.60 21.82 25.95
N ARG A 216 60.68 22.50 25.56
CA ARG A 216 62.08 22.18 25.83
C ARG A 216 62.41 22.62 27.27
N ARG A 217 63.00 21.68 28.03
CA ARG A 217 63.82 21.77 29.27
C ARG A 217 64.05 23.14 29.91
N ARG A 218 63.87 23.19 31.24
CA ARG A 218 64.96 23.34 32.23
C ARG A 218 64.53 22.71 33.55
#